data_AF-A0A0N1EI30-F1
#
_entry.id   AF-A0A0N1EI30-F1
#
_cell.length_a   1.000
_cell.length_b   1.000
_cell.length_c   1.000
_cell.angle_alpha   90.00
_cell.angle_beta   90.00
_cell.angle_gamma   90.00
#
_symmetry.space_group_name_H-M   'P 1'
#
loop_
_entity.id
_entity.type
_entity.pdbx_description
1 polymer ?
#
loop_
_entity_poly.entity_id
_entity_poly.type
_entity_poly.pdbx_seq_one_letter_code
_entity_poly.pdbx_strand_id
1 'polypeptide(L)'
;MALFNRSGYWKHVSPTGMVADFRAVWKEAGQNRWRIAAVSAACTFSVFYLMSTQEARGPHPPPKVTYISVLPAHRTDAQIMASNVENQKRKEAWAAELARRDKDVREMYKTIGRMSGMDVDKIAHDAEVEEAARKKAELEEIGAPRLPEGRSLPQIDQQPAREPAEQ
;
A
#
# COMPACT_ATOMS: atom_id res chain seq x y z
N MET A 1 35.63 -54.24 -12.38
CA MET A 1 34.26 -53.73 -12.33
C MET A 1 34.30 -52.24 -12.00
N ALA A 2 33.90 -51.37 -12.92
CA ALA A 2 33.84 -49.92 -12.68
C ALA A 2 32.43 -49.56 -12.18
N LEU A 3 32.31 -49.14 -10.92
CA LEU A 3 31.03 -49.01 -10.20
C LEU A 3 30.28 -47.68 -10.42
N PHE A 4 30.65 -46.85 -11.40
CA PHE A 4 29.93 -45.60 -11.69
C PHE A 4 29.83 -45.37 -13.19
N ASN A 5 28.63 -45.55 -13.75
CA ASN A 5 28.31 -45.03 -15.07
C ASN A 5 28.27 -43.49 -14.99
N ARG A 6 29.30 -42.83 -15.54
CA ARG A 6 29.31 -41.36 -15.72
C ARG A 6 28.24 -40.99 -16.75
N SER A 7 27.06 -40.59 -16.31
CA SER A 7 25.97 -40.13 -17.19
C SER A 7 25.95 -38.59 -17.31
N GLY A 8 25.45 -38.09 -18.44
CA GLY A 8 25.28 -36.66 -18.71
C GLY A 8 26.58 -35.88 -18.86
N TYR A 9 26.57 -34.59 -18.45
CA TYR A 9 27.70 -33.65 -18.53
C TYR A 9 29.01 -34.19 -17.89
N TRP A 10 28.90 -35.06 -16.89
CA TRP A 10 30.03 -35.65 -16.16
C TRP A 10 30.82 -36.70 -16.95
N LYS A 11 30.33 -37.15 -18.11
CA LYS A 11 31.07 -38.04 -19.01
C LYS A 11 32.32 -37.38 -19.61
N HIS A 12 32.25 -36.06 -19.82
CA HIS A 12 33.35 -35.26 -20.39
C HIS A 12 34.21 -34.59 -19.32
N VAL A 13 33.79 -34.61 -18.05
CA VAL A 13 34.56 -34.05 -16.94
C VAL A 13 35.54 -35.10 -16.44
N SER A 14 36.83 -34.86 -16.65
CA SER A 14 37.91 -35.66 -16.07
C SER A 14 38.58 -34.88 -14.93
N PRO A 15 38.42 -35.31 -13.66
CA PRO A 15 39.08 -34.64 -12.53
C PRO A 15 40.59 -34.57 -12.69
N THR A 16 41.17 -35.62 -13.27
CA THR A 16 42.60 -35.72 -13.59
C THR A 16 43.00 -34.74 -14.70
N GLY A 17 42.18 -34.57 -15.74
CA GLY A 17 42.43 -33.59 -16.80
C GLY A 17 42.34 -32.15 -16.30
N MET A 18 41.39 -31.87 -15.41
CA MET A 18 41.22 -30.53 -14.82
C MET A 18 42.46 -30.10 -14.00
N VAL A 19 43.07 -31.02 -13.25
CA VAL A 19 44.31 -30.77 -12.51
C VAL A 19 45.51 -30.64 -13.46
N ALA A 20 45.55 -31.42 -14.55
CA ALA A 20 46.60 -31.34 -15.55
C ALA A 20 46.58 -29.99 -16.30
N ASP A 21 45.41 -29.53 -16.72
CA ASP A 21 45.21 -28.20 -17.33
C ASP A 21 45.60 -27.08 -16.38
N PHE A 22 45.14 -27.15 -15.12
CA PHE A 22 45.53 -26.16 -14.11
C PHE A 22 47.05 -26.12 -13.92
N ARG A 23 47.72 -27.28 -13.89
CA ARG A 23 49.18 -27.37 -13.79
C ARG A 23 49.89 -26.80 -15.03
N ALA A 24 49.32 -26.97 -16.22
CA ALA A 24 49.86 -26.39 -17.45
C ALA A 24 49.78 -24.86 -17.41
N VAL A 25 48.60 -24.30 -17.13
CA VAL A 25 48.37 -22.85 -16.98
C VAL A 25 49.23 -22.25 -15.88
N TRP A 26 49.39 -22.95 -14.75
CA TRP A 26 50.24 -22.49 -13.64
C TRP A 26 51.73 -22.42 -13.99
N LYS A 27 52.18 -23.28 -14.91
CA LYS A 27 53.55 -23.21 -15.45
C LYS A 27 53.68 -22.08 -16.48
N GLU A 28 52.67 -21.89 -17.33
CA GLU A 28 52.63 -20.84 -18.37
C GLU A 28 52.59 -19.43 -17.79
N ALA A 29 51.97 -19.24 -16.62
CA ALA A 29 51.91 -17.96 -15.90
C ALA A 29 53.28 -17.37 -15.49
N GLY A 30 54.39 -18.08 -15.73
CA GLY A 30 55.75 -17.55 -15.63
C GLY A 30 56.17 -17.14 -14.21
N GLN A 31 57.12 -16.21 -14.11
CA GLN A 31 57.69 -15.79 -12.81
C GLN A 31 56.69 -15.06 -11.90
N ASN A 32 55.69 -14.38 -12.46
CA ASN A 32 54.73 -13.58 -11.70
C ASN A 32 53.53 -14.37 -11.15
N ARG A 33 53.46 -15.69 -11.38
CA ARG A 33 52.34 -16.55 -10.95
C ARG A 33 51.95 -16.40 -9.48
N TRP A 34 52.93 -16.25 -8.58
CA TRP A 34 52.67 -16.07 -7.15
C TRP A 34 52.12 -14.68 -6.81
N ARG A 35 52.51 -13.64 -7.56
CA ARG A 35 51.99 -12.28 -7.38
C ARG A 35 50.52 -12.22 -7.81
N ILE A 36 50.22 -12.79 -8.98
CA ILE A 36 48.86 -12.86 -9.51
C ILE A 36 47.97 -13.68 -8.58
N ALA A 37 48.44 -14.84 -8.13
CA ALA A 37 47.70 -15.70 -7.19
C ALA A 37 47.44 -15.00 -5.84
N ALA A 38 48.43 -14.28 -5.31
CA ALA A 38 48.28 -13.52 -4.07
C ALA A 38 47.24 -12.40 -4.21
N VAL A 39 47.27 -11.65 -5.32
CA VAL A 39 46.30 -10.58 -5.58
C VAL A 39 44.90 -11.15 -5.76
N SER A 40 44.72 -12.22 -6.54
CA SER A 40 43.41 -12.86 -6.73
C SER A 40 42.85 -13.43 -5.42
N ALA A 41 43.72 -14.03 -4.59
CA ALA A 41 43.33 -14.52 -3.28
C ALA A 41 42.93 -13.36 -2.36
N ALA A 42 43.71 -12.28 -2.33
CA ALA A 42 43.40 -11.10 -1.53
C ALA A 42 42.05 -10.47 -1.92
N CYS A 43 41.77 -10.32 -3.21
CA CYS A 43 40.48 -9.83 -3.70
C CYS A 43 39.34 -10.74 -3.21
N THR A 44 39.47 -12.05 -3.38
CA THR A 44 38.44 -13.01 -2.99
C THR A 44 38.19 -13.00 -1.47
N PHE A 45 39.27 -13.12 -0.69
CA PHE A 45 39.20 -13.11 0.77
C PHE A 45 38.66 -11.78 1.32
N SER A 46 38.99 -10.64 0.70
CA SER A 46 38.50 -9.34 1.15
C SER A 46 36.97 -9.24 1.09
N VAL A 47 36.35 -9.77 0.02
CA VAL A 47 34.89 -9.78 -0.13
C VAL A 47 34.24 -10.66 0.93
N PHE A 48 34.75 -11.89 1.11
CA PHE A 48 34.22 -12.81 2.12
C PHE A 48 34.43 -12.31 3.54
N TYR A 49 35.57 -11.68 3.83
CA TYR A 49 35.84 -11.07 5.13
C TYR A 49 34.84 -9.96 5.42
N LEU A 50 34.63 -9.02 4.50
CA LEU A 50 33.67 -7.94 4.66
C LEU A 50 32.24 -8.48 4.85
N MET A 51 31.87 -9.51 4.09
CA MET A 51 30.57 -10.16 4.23
C MET A 51 30.40 -10.84 5.60
N SER A 52 31.47 -11.47 6.11
CA SER A 52 31.47 -12.12 7.43
C SER A 52 31.38 -11.13 8.60
N THR A 53 31.83 -9.89 8.41
CA THR A 53 31.73 -8.84 9.45
C THR A 53 30.36 -8.18 9.51
N GLN A 54 29.48 -8.43 8.53
CA GLN A 54 28.16 -7.83 8.51
C GLN A 54 27.20 -8.66 9.37
N GLU A 55 26.76 -8.09 10.48
CA GLU A 55 25.63 -8.63 11.23
C GLU A 55 24.35 -8.38 10.44
N ALA A 56 23.69 -9.45 9.99
CA ALA A 56 22.32 -9.35 9.50
C ALA A 56 21.42 -8.99 10.68
N ARG A 57 21.07 -7.70 10.84
CA ARG A 57 20.00 -7.30 11.75
C ARG A 57 18.71 -7.95 11.26
N GLY A 58 18.15 -8.86 12.04
CA GLY A 58 16.81 -9.38 11.80
C GLY A 58 15.80 -8.24 11.70
N PRO A 59 14.65 -8.46 11.04
CA PRO A 59 13.58 -7.47 10.99
C PRO A 59 13.28 -6.97 12.40
N HIS A 60 13.11 -5.64 12.55
CA HIS A 60 12.75 -5.07 13.85
C HIS A 60 11.48 -5.77 14.37
N PRO A 61 11.44 -6.18 15.65
CA PRO A 61 10.23 -6.76 16.22
C PRO A 61 9.09 -5.73 16.10
N PRO A 62 7.85 -6.18 15.81
CA PRO A 62 6.73 -5.27 15.67
C PRO A 62 6.54 -4.43 16.95
N PRO A 63 6.08 -3.17 16.82
CA PRO A 63 5.87 -2.32 17.97
C PRO A 63 4.80 -2.92 18.90
N LYS A 64 5.01 -2.73 20.21
CA LYS A 64 3.99 -3.08 21.22
C LYS A 64 2.88 -2.04 21.18
N VAL A 65 1.67 -2.42 20.77
CA VAL A 65 0.49 -1.54 20.76
C VAL A 65 -0.24 -1.69 22.09
N THR A 66 -0.27 -0.62 22.89
CA THR A 66 -1.10 -0.52 24.10
C THR A 66 -2.41 0.17 23.74
N TYR A 67 -3.52 -0.55 23.77
CA TYR A 67 -4.85 0.03 23.58
C TYR A 67 -5.31 0.71 24.87
N ILE A 68 -5.70 1.98 24.76
CA ILE A 68 -6.32 2.74 25.85
C ILE A 68 -7.82 2.81 25.53
N SER A 69 -8.65 2.05 26.25
CA SER A 69 -10.10 2.13 26.08
C SER A 69 -10.64 3.36 26.78
N VAL A 70 -11.27 4.25 26.03
CA VAL A 70 -12.00 5.42 26.55
C VAL A 70 -13.44 5.10 26.96
N LEU A 71 -13.90 3.88 26.69
CA LEU A 71 -15.26 3.44 26.95
C LEU A 71 -15.26 2.36 28.04
N PRO A 72 -16.28 2.33 28.92
CA PRO A 72 -16.43 1.27 29.93
C PRO A 72 -16.42 -0.12 29.29
N ALA A 73 -15.76 -1.08 29.94
CA ALA A 73 -15.65 -2.46 29.44
C ALA A 73 -16.99 -3.24 29.49
N HIS A 74 -17.93 -2.81 30.34
CA HIS A 74 -19.19 -3.52 30.63
C HIS A 74 -20.42 -2.68 30.32
N ARG A 75 -20.40 -1.91 29.23
CA ARG A 75 -21.58 -1.18 28.75
C ARG A 75 -22.65 -2.17 28.31
N THR A 76 -23.90 -1.93 28.67
CA THR A 76 -25.01 -2.69 28.11
C THR A 76 -25.37 -2.16 26.71
N ASP A 77 -26.00 -3.00 25.90
CA ASP A 77 -26.47 -2.60 24.55
C ASP A 77 -27.40 -1.39 24.61
N ALA A 78 -28.25 -1.29 25.64
CA ALA A 78 -29.12 -0.14 25.85
C ALA A 78 -28.33 1.17 26.07
N GLN A 79 -27.23 1.11 26.84
CA GLN A 79 -26.34 2.26 27.04
C GLN A 79 -25.58 2.64 25.78
N ILE A 80 -25.17 1.66 24.97
CA ILE A 80 -24.53 1.89 23.67
C ILE A 80 -25.50 2.60 22.73
N MET A 81 -26.74 2.11 22.62
CA MET A 81 -27.76 2.70 21.77
C MET A 81 -28.09 4.14 22.19
N ALA A 82 -28.28 4.38 23.49
CA ALA A 82 -28.53 5.73 24.00
C ALA A 82 -27.39 6.70 23.65
N SER A 83 -26.13 6.28 23.86
CA SER A 83 -24.96 7.10 23.53
C SER A 83 -24.83 7.35 22.02
N ASN A 84 -25.15 6.37 21.19
CA ASN A 84 -25.13 6.51 19.74
C ASN A 84 -26.19 7.49 19.25
N VAL A 85 -27.42 7.42 19.78
CA VAL A 85 -28.51 8.35 19.42
C VAL A 85 -28.15 9.77 19.83
N GLU A 86 -27.60 9.99 21.03
CA GLU A 86 -27.16 11.31 21.47
C GLU A 86 -26.04 11.86 20.59
N ASN A 87 -25.05 11.03 20.28
CA ASN A 87 -23.96 11.40 19.37
C ASN A 87 -24.48 11.73 17.98
N GLN A 88 -25.49 10.99 17.48
CA GLN A 88 -26.09 11.24 16.18
C GLN A 88 -26.81 12.59 16.14
N LYS A 89 -27.63 12.88 17.16
CA LYS A 89 -28.30 14.19 17.29
C LYS A 89 -27.30 15.35 17.32
N ARG A 90 -26.19 15.19 18.05
CA ARG A 90 -25.10 16.17 18.07
C ARG A 90 -24.47 16.34 16.70
N LYS A 91 -24.12 15.25 16.01
CA LYS A 91 -23.55 15.31 14.66
C LYS A 91 -24.48 16.02 13.68
N GLU A 92 -25.77 15.68 13.71
CA GLU A 92 -26.78 16.29 12.84
C GLU A 92 -26.94 17.79 13.12
N ALA A 93 -26.98 18.19 14.40
CA ALA A 93 -27.05 19.61 14.77
C ALA A 93 -25.82 20.39 14.28
N TRP A 94 -24.62 19.82 14.45
CA TRP A 94 -23.37 20.42 13.96
C TRP A 94 -23.33 20.49 12.44
N ALA A 95 -23.77 19.44 11.74
CA ALA A 95 -23.83 19.41 10.28
C ALA A 95 -24.82 20.45 9.73
N ALA A 96 -25.98 20.61 10.38
CA ALA A 96 -26.97 21.61 10.00
C ALA A 96 -26.42 23.03 10.17
N GLU A 97 -25.72 23.29 11.27
CA GLU A 97 -25.09 24.58 11.54
C GLU A 97 -23.95 24.88 10.55
N LEU A 98 -23.10 23.89 10.25
CA LEU A 98 -22.03 24.04 9.27
C LEU A 98 -22.60 24.31 7.87
N ALA A 99 -23.65 23.58 7.48
CA ALA A 99 -24.32 23.80 6.20
C ALA A 99 -24.94 25.20 6.08
N ARG A 100 -25.41 25.78 7.20
CA ARG A 100 -25.86 27.18 7.23
C ARG A 100 -24.68 28.14 7.02
N ARG A 101 -23.59 27.96 7.78
CA ARG A 101 -22.38 28.79 7.62
C ARG A 101 -21.78 28.70 6.23
N ASP A 102 -21.71 27.51 5.64
CA ASP A 102 -21.16 27.32 4.30
C ASP A 102 -22.02 28.02 3.23
N LYS A 103 -23.35 28.01 3.39
CA LYS A 103 -24.25 28.78 2.53
C LYS A 103 -23.98 30.28 2.66
N ASP A 104 -23.88 30.80 3.89
CA ASP A 104 -23.65 32.21 4.14
C ASP A 104 -22.29 32.66 3.57
N VAL A 105 -21.25 31.87 3.79
CA VAL A 105 -19.91 32.11 3.25
C VAL A 105 -19.93 32.10 1.72
N ARG A 106 -20.59 31.10 1.10
CA ARG A 106 -20.71 31.01 -0.35
C ARG A 106 -21.44 32.23 -0.91
N GLU A 107 -22.56 32.65 -0.33
CA GLU A 107 -23.31 33.82 -0.79
C GLU A 107 -22.54 35.14 -0.60
N MET A 108 -21.77 35.26 0.48
CA MET A 108 -20.86 36.39 0.68
C MET A 108 -19.81 36.47 -0.43
N TYR A 109 -19.14 35.35 -0.75
CA TYR A 109 -18.16 35.31 -1.83
C TYR A 109 -18.77 35.56 -3.21
N LYS A 110 -19.96 35.01 -3.50
CA LYS A 110 -20.68 35.32 -4.75
C LYS A 110 -20.97 36.81 -4.86
N THR A 111 -21.34 37.46 -3.76
CA THR A 111 -21.62 38.90 -3.74
C THR A 111 -20.37 39.72 -4.00
N ILE A 112 -19.25 39.39 -3.38
CA ILE A 112 -17.95 40.03 -3.64
C ILE A 112 -17.53 39.83 -5.11
N GLY A 113 -17.68 38.62 -5.65
CA GLY A 113 -17.37 38.32 -7.05
C GLY A 113 -18.19 39.17 -8.02
N ARG A 114 -19.51 39.27 -7.81
CA ARG A 114 -20.40 40.13 -8.60
C ARG A 114 -19.99 41.60 -8.53
N MET A 115 -19.66 42.10 -7.33
CA MET A 115 -19.19 43.48 -7.16
C MET A 115 -17.85 43.74 -7.84
N SER A 116 -16.98 42.74 -7.93
CA SER A 116 -15.69 42.81 -8.64
C SER A 116 -15.84 42.69 -10.17
N GLY A 117 -17.06 42.58 -10.70
CA GLY A 117 -17.33 42.44 -12.14
C GLY A 117 -17.15 41.02 -12.68
N MET A 118 -17.10 40.00 -11.82
CA MET A 118 -17.03 38.59 -12.22
C MET A 118 -18.43 38.01 -12.45
N ASP A 119 -18.60 37.23 -13.52
CA ASP A 119 -19.85 36.49 -13.80
C ASP A 119 -19.88 35.18 -13.00
N VAL A 120 -20.36 35.29 -11.76
CA VAL A 120 -20.37 34.18 -10.80
C VAL A 120 -21.39 33.11 -11.17
N ASP A 121 -22.49 33.48 -11.83
CA ASP A 121 -23.56 32.55 -12.20
C ASP A 121 -23.10 31.64 -13.35
N LYS A 122 -22.40 32.21 -14.34
CA LYS A 122 -21.75 31.41 -15.39
C LYS A 122 -20.70 30.46 -14.81
N ILE A 123 -19.86 30.94 -13.89
CA ILE A 123 -18.83 30.11 -13.24
C ILE A 123 -19.47 28.96 -12.45
N ALA A 124 -20.56 29.22 -11.71
CA ALA A 124 -21.27 28.18 -10.97
C ALA A 124 -21.85 27.12 -11.90
N HIS A 125 -22.46 27.52 -13.02
CA HIS A 125 -22.99 26.61 -14.01
C HIS A 125 -21.91 25.74 -14.66
N ASP A 126 -20.82 26.37 -15.12
CA ASP A 126 -19.70 25.66 -15.73
C ASP A 126 -19.08 24.65 -14.74
N ALA A 127 -18.96 25.02 -13.46
CA ALA A 127 -18.47 24.14 -12.41
C ALA A 127 -19.39 22.93 -12.15
N GLU A 128 -20.71 23.12 -12.15
CA GLU A 128 -21.67 22.03 -11.99
C GLU A 128 -21.61 21.03 -13.15
N VAL A 129 -21.45 21.52 -14.39
CA VAL A 129 -21.29 20.69 -15.58
C VAL A 129 -19.99 19.88 -15.51
N GLU A 130 -18.88 20.51 -15.12
CA GLU A 130 -17.58 19.85 -14.98
C GLU A 130 -17.59 18.80 -13.85
N GLU A 131 -18.18 19.13 -12.70
CA GLU A 131 -18.37 18.18 -11.58
C GLU A 131 -19.21 16.97 -11.98
N ALA A 132 -20.30 17.18 -12.73
CA ALA A 132 -21.14 16.09 -13.24
C ALA A 132 -20.37 15.19 -14.23
N ALA A 133 -19.59 15.79 -15.13
CA ALA A 133 -18.75 15.06 -16.07
C ALA A 133 -17.66 14.24 -15.35
N ARG A 134 -17.00 14.84 -14.36
CA ARG A 134 -16.00 14.17 -13.52
C ARG A 134 -16.58 13.01 -12.73
N LYS A 135 -17.71 13.21 -12.05
CA LYS A 135 -18.38 12.13 -11.31
C LYS A 135 -18.79 10.97 -12.22
N LYS A 136 -19.27 11.28 -13.43
CA LYS A 136 -19.60 10.25 -14.42
C LYS A 136 -18.35 9.47 -14.84
N ALA A 137 -17.24 10.15 -15.13
CA ALA A 137 -15.98 9.50 -15.48
C ALA A 137 -15.43 8.65 -14.33
N GLU A 138 -15.50 9.13 -13.09
CA GLU A 138 -15.07 8.39 -11.90
C GLU A 138 -15.93 7.13 -11.67
N LEU A 139 -17.25 7.22 -11.87
CA LEU A 139 -18.15 6.06 -11.81
C LEU A 139 -17.85 5.04 -12.93
N GLU A 140 -17.48 5.51 -14.12
CA GLU A 140 -17.06 4.65 -15.23
C GLU A 140 -15.70 3.98 -14.96
N GLU A 141 -14.77 4.68 -14.30
CA GLU A 141 -13.42 4.18 -13.94
C GLU A 141 -13.47 3.16 -12.79
N ILE A 142 -14.26 3.42 -11.75
CA ILE A 142 -14.45 2.49 -10.63
C ILE A 142 -15.03 1.15 -11.13
N GLY A 143 -15.77 1.17 -12.24
CA GLY A 143 -16.39 0.00 -12.84
C GLY A 143 -17.48 -0.61 -11.93
N ALA A 144 -18.32 -1.48 -12.49
CA ALA A 144 -19.24 -2.25 -11.65
C ALA A 144 -18.41 -3.10 -10.66
N PRO A 145 -18.75 -3.14 -9.36
CA PRO A 145 -18.03 -3.96 -8.40
C PRO A 145 -18.02 -5.41 -8.89
N ARG A 146 -16.83 -5.91 -9.28
CA ARG A 146 -16.66 -7.33 -9.64
C ARG A 146 -16.80 -8.15 -8.37
N LEU A 147 -18.02 -8.57 -8.11
CA LEU A 147 -18.30 -9.64 -7.16
C LEU A 147 -17.70 -10.94 -7.71
N PRO A 148 -17.05 -11.77 -6.89
CA PRO A 148 -16.67 -13.12 -7.30
C PRO A 148 -17.91 -13.90 -7.75
N GLU A 149 -17.75 -14.77 -8.75
CA GLU A 149 -18.85 -15.56 -9.33
C GLU A 149 -19.68 -16.24 -8.23
N GLY A 150 -21.01 -16.01 -8.25
CA GLY A 150 -21.95 -16.59 -7.28
C GLY A 150 -22.27 -15.74 -6.04
N ARG A 151 -21.73 -14.52 -5.88
CA ARG A 151 -22.21 -13.56 -4.86
C ARG A 151 -22.94 -12.38 -5.48
N SER A 152 -24.08 -12.02 -4.91
CA SER A 152 -24.71 -10.70 -5.08
C SER A 152 -24.35 -9.79 -3.91
N LEU A 153 -24.33 -8.48 -4.12
CA LEU A 153 -24.32 -7.53 -2.99
C LEU A 153 -25.59 -7.78 -2.14
N PRO A 154 -25.50 -7.71 -0.81
CA PRO A 154 -26.70 -7.71 0.02
C PRO A 154 -27.58 -6.53 -0.42
N GLN A 155 -28.82 -6.81 -0.82
CA GLN A 155 -29.82 -5.78 -1.00
C GLN A 155 -30.09 -5.17 0.37
N ILE A 156 -29.50 -4.01 0.62
CA ILE A 156 -29.92 -3.19 1.74
C ILE A 156 -31.26 -2.61 1.30
N ASP A 157 -32.35 -3.19 1.80
CA ASP A 157 -33.67 -2.55 1.70
C ASP A 157 -33.52 -1.16 2.31
N GLN A 158 -33.45 -0.13 1.46
CA GLN A 158 -33.65 1.23 1.90
C GLN A 158 -35.13 1.34 2.26
N GLN A 159 -35.47 0.87 3.46
CA GLN A 159 -36.76 1.16 4.04
C GLN A 159 -36.85 2.69 4.10
N PRO A 160 -37.79 3.32 3.38
CA PRO A 160 -37.98 4.75 3.48
C PRO A 160 -38.21 5.06 4.96
N ALA A 161 -37.47 6.04 5.47
CA ALA A 161 -37.56 6.49 6.85
C ALA A 161 -39.04 6.59 7.22
N ARG A 162 -39.52 5.71 8.11
CA ARG A 162 -40.90 5.79 8.59
C ARG A 162 -41.05 7.15 9.23
N GLU A 163 -41.89 7.99 8.65
CA GLU A 163 -42.31 9.24 9.27
C GLU A 163 -42.80 8.92 10.69
N PRO A 164 -42.39 9.71 11.70
CA PRO A 164 -42.82 9.47 13.07
C PRO A 164 -44.35 9.64 13.13
N ALA A 165 -45.04 8.55 13.47
CA ALA A 165 -46.47 8.58 13.73
C ALA A 165 -46.73 9.54 14.91
N GLU A 166 -47.45 10.62 14.64
CA GLU A 166 -48.03 11.48 15.66
C GLU A 166 -49.04 10.67 16.49
N GLN A 167 -48.75 10.47 17.77
CA GLN A 167 -49.70 10.24 18.86
C GLN A 167 -49.18 10.90 20.13
#